data_AF-A0A662VNR2-F1
#
_entry.id   AF-A0A662VNR2-F1
#
_cell.length_a   1.000
_cell.length_b   1.000
_cell.length_c   1.000
_cell.angle_alpha   90.00
_cell.angle_beta   90.00
_cell.angle_gamma   90.00
#
_symmetry.space_group_name_H-M   'P 1'
#
loop_
_entity.id
_entity.type
_entity.pdbx_description
1 polymer ?
#
loop_
_entity_poly.entity_id
_entity_poly.type
_entity_poly.pdbx_seq_one_letter_code
_entity_poly.pdbx_strand_id
1 'polypeptide(L)'
;MRFIVENFGPIESAEIKLKDLNIFIGKNSSGKSYLAYLIWSLLSVEPNWDKLRALFDEFVPNDLIRDAISKDEVLHKKFQEKKEFDFKKYTEELDSIYSNLTDRFKNLIIEVFKRFDEVWGRNLEDMIKDVFLVDNIGELVRTSCEKARIVISNDKGDKKINIEIGDTLKSWIDNKVIRTLEDNLFVTVVGGEPMLLTLSYYEKSEEYTHDEFFVENYQTVGIIPVVFIWVFDDYCPYTTTFIAPDGRTGLIRSMEAYNYALISGKVTINEVDRIFMRDFMSLYPRVKNEEIYRFADFIEKRLDVRYVLGRDQPRYIIKIGDIEMPIQRAPSGYRELAPIVYAMKYKLDKEHVIFVEEPEAHLHPDAQVVITRALTGLSKYCYIVVTTHSITLLDEISNLLKLRSLSNENKKNLGYEDWEGLNPEDVGIFLVRDGKIEELEVHEDGIEESDLDRVIIEIANLHAKVEEEYEHTRRLQAQR
;
A
#
# COMPACT_ATOMS: atom_id res chain seq x y z
N MET A 1 -5.00 -3.74 8.48
CA MET A 1 -4.14 -2.54 8.74
C MET A 1 -4.95 -1.36 9.31
N ARG A 2 -4.55 -0.80 10.46
CA ARG A 2 -5.21 0.37 11.07
C ARG A 2 -4.22 1.51 11.32
N PHE A 3 -4.61 2.75 11.00
CA PHE A 3 -3.84 3.97 11.17
C PHE A 3 -4.61 4.96 12.02
N ILE A 4 -3.96 5.53 13.04
CA ILE A 4 -4.48 6.60 13.88
C ILE A 4 -3.54 7.79 13.73
N VAL A 5 -4.08 8.97 13.45
CA VAL A 5 -3.31 10.18 13.21
C VAL A 5 -3.90 11.31 14.05
N GLU A 6 -3.06 12.04 14.77
CA GLU A 6 -3.43 13.19 15.58
C GLU A 6 -2.49 14.36 15.29
N ASN A 7 -3.05 15.54 15.05
CA ASN A 7 -2.36 16.82 14.92
C ASN A 7 -1.30 16.91 13.80
N PHE A 8 -1.48 16.17 12.70
CA PHE A 8 -0.57 16.15 11.56
C PHE A 8 -1.06 17.01 10.39
N GLY A 9 -0.35 18.08 10.08
CA GLY A 9 -0.67 19.03 9.02
C GLY A 9 -2.10 19.58 9.18
N PRO A 10 -2.99 19.42 8.18
CA PRO A 10 -4.39 19.83 8.31
C PRO A 10 -5.23 18.89 9.20
N ILE A 11 -4.74 17.69 9.52
CA ILE A 11 -5.49 16.65 10.23
C ILE A 11 -5.43 16.88 11.75
N GLU A 12 -6.58 17.09 12.37
CA GLU A 12 -6.78 17.12 13.83
C GLU A 12 -6.79 15.70 14.38
N SER A 13 -7.64 14.83 13.85
CA SER A 13 -7.78 13.43 14.28
C SER A 13 -8.31 12.55 13.16
N ALA A 14 -7.66 11.42 12.90
CA ALA A 14 -8.10 10.39 11.97
C ALA A 14 -7.94 9.01 12.60
N GLU A 15 -8.92 8.15 12.37
CA GLU A 15 -8.78 6.72 12.59
C GLU A 15 -9.29 6.00 11.34
N ILE A 16 -8.44 5.16 10.74
CA ILE A 16 -8.69 4.55 9.44
C ILE A 16 -8.31 3.08 9.53
N LYS A 17 -9.25 2.21 9.21
CA LYS A 17 -8.96 0.81 8.94
C LYS A 17 -9.01 0.60 7.42
N LEU A 18 -7.87 0.29 6.80
CA LEU A 18 -7.86 0.01 5.37
C LEU A 18 -8.55 -1.32 5.08
N LYS A 19 -9.43 -1.30 4.09
CA LYS A 19 -10.06 -2.44 3.42
C LYS A 19 -9.46 -2.61 2.02
N ASP A 20 -10.03 -3.45 1.16
CA ASP A 20 -9.51 -3.67 -0.19
C ASP A 20 -9.68 -2.44 -1.09
N LEU A 21 -10.82 -1.74 -0.99
CA LEU A 21 -11.08 -0.47 -1.67
C LEU A 21 -11.37 0.64 -0.66
N ASN A 22 -10.56 1.69 -0.65
CA ASN A 22 -10.67 2.81 0.29
C ASN A 22 -10.85 4.11 -0.48
N ILE A 23 -11.92 4.86 -0.19
CA ILE A 23 -12.24 6.11 -0.87
C ILE A 23 -12.26 7.24 0.16
N PHE A 24 -11.30 8.15 0.08
CA PHE A 24 -11.27 9.40 0.83
C PHE A 24 -12.00 10.47 0.04
N ILE A 25 -13.06 11.03 0.63
CA ILE A 25 -13.92 12.02 -0.02
C ILE A 25 -14.06 13.29 0.79
N GLY A 26 -14.36 14.41 0.12
CA GLY A 26 -14.52 15.72 0.76
C GLY A 26 -14.07 16.85 -0.15
N LYS A 27 -14.21 18.10 0.32
CA LYS A 27 -13.82 19.29 -0.44
C LYS A 27 -12.35 19.32 -0.79
N ASN A 28 -12.01 20.11 -1.80
CA ASN A 28 -10.62 20.48 -2.07
C ASN A 28 -10.03 21.14 -0.82
N SER A 29 -8.76 20.81 -0.55
CA SER A 29 -8.02 21.30 0.62
C SER A 29 -8.54 20.83 1.99
N SER A 30 -9.36 19.76 2.06
CA SER A 30 -9.81 19.20 3.35
C SER A 30 -8.77 18.31 4.06
N GLY A 31 -7.68 17.94 3.38
CA GLY A 31 -6.61 17.08 3.92
C GLY A 31 -6.55 15.66 3.35
N LYS A 32 -7.38 15.32 2.35
CA LYS A 32 -7.39 13.98 1.71
C LYS A 32 -6.00 13.55 1.22
N SER A 33 -5.35 14.39 0.42
CA SER A 33 -4.02 14.11 -0.14
C SER A 33 -2.96 14.01 0.95
N TYR A 34 -3.05 14.85 2.00
CA TYR A 34 -2.15 14.76 3.15
C TYR A 34 -2.22 13.40 3.83
N LEU A 35 -3.44 12.90 4.02
CA LEU A 35 -3.68 11.61 4.65
C LEU A 35 -3.23 10.45 3.77
N ALA A 36 -3.59 10.47 2.48
CA ALA A 36 -3.18 9.47 1.52
C ALA A 36 -1.65 9.38 1.40
N TYR A 37 -0.96 10.52 1.32
CA TYR A 37 0.49 10.57 1.23
C TYR A 37 1.18 10.18 2.54
N LEU A 38 0.60 10.50 3.69
CA LEU A 38 1.10 10.01 4.97
C LEU A 38 1.01 8.48 5.03
N ILE A 39 -0.15 7.90 4.71
CA ILE A 39 -0.34 6.44 4.70
C ILE A 39 0.62 5.80 3.68
N TRP A 40 0.76 6.38 2.50
CA TRP A 40 1.74 5.93 1.49
C TRP A 40 3.17 5.95 2.04
N SER A 41 3.55 7.01 2.77
CA SER A 41 4.86 7.13 3.41
C SER A 41 5.06 6.03 4.46
N LEU A 42 4.06 5.75 5.29
CA LEU A 42 4.15 4.70 6.31
C LEU A 42 4.29 3.30 5.70
N LEU A 43 3.79 3.10 4.47
CA LEU A 43 3.84 1.82 3.75
C LEU A 43 5.03 1.68 2.78
N SER A 44 5.73 2.78 2.48
CA SER A 44 6.78 2.80 1.44
C SER A 44 8.17 3.13 1.99
N VAL A 45 8.35 3.23 3.31
CA VAL A 45 9.62 3.57 3.94
C VAL A 45 10.58 2.38 3.92
N GLU A 46 11.61 2.45 3.09
CA GLU A 46 12.68 1.45 3.11
C GLU A 46 13.48 1.49 4.43
N PRO A 47 13.93 0.32 4.95
CA PRO A 47 14.85 0.30 6.07
C PRO A 47 16.19 0.95 5.68
N ASN A 48 16.93 1.41 6.69
CA ASN A 48 18.35 1.68 6.52
C ASN A 48 19.06 0.32 6.33
N TRP A 49 19.35 -0.02 5.07
CA TRP A 49 19.92 -1.31 4.69
C TRP A 49 21.27 -1.61 5.36
N ASP A 50 22.09 -0.59 5.64
CA ASP A 50 23.36 -0.76 6.33
C ASP A 50 23.16 -1.13 7.80
N LYS A 51 22.24 -0.46 8.49
CA LYS A 51 21.89 -0.80 9.87
C LYS A 51 21.20 -2.16 9.99
N LEU A 52 20.30 -2.47 9.06
CA LEU A 52 19.66 -3.78 9.03
C LEU A 52 20.70 -4.87 8.79
N ARG A 53 21.60 -4.70 7.82
CA ARG A 53 22.73 -5.63 7.58
C ARG A 53 23.61 -5.78 8.82
N ALA A 54 23.92 -4.69 9.51
CA ALA A 54 24.70 -4.73 10.75
C ALA A 54 24.03 -5.60 11.83
N LEU A 55 22.69 -5.60 11.94
CA LEU A 55 21.98 -6.52 12.84
C LEU A 55 22.14 -7.97 12.40
N PHE A 56 22.03 -8.27 11.11
CA PHE A 56 22.27 -9.63 10.61
C PHE A 56 23.70 -10.09 10.92
N ASP A 57 24.70 -9.22 10.75
CA ASP A 57 26.09 -9.54 11.06
C ASP A 57 26.36 -9.67 12.58
N GLU A 58 25.66 -8.88 13.41
CA GLU A 58 25.72 -8.95 14.88
C GLU A 58 25.13 -10.26 15.42
N PHE A 59 23.93 -10.63 14.95
CA PHE A 59 23.18 -11.75 15.51
C PHE A 59 23.44 -13.07 14.79
N VAL A 60 23.60 -13.09 13.47
CA VAL A 60 23.80 -14.29 12.65
C VAL A 60 24.95 -14.06 11.66
N PRO A 61 26.21 -13.99 12.12
CA PRO A 61 27.35 -13.76 11.22
C PRO A 61 27.54 -14.94 10.26
N ASN A 62 27.99 -14.66 9.02
CA ASN A 62 28.24 -15.70 8.02
C ASN A 62 29.24 -16.78 8.46
N ASP A 63 30.21 -16.45 9.31
CA ASP A 63 31.15 -17.44 9.85
C ASP A 63 30.46 -18.46 10.77
N LEU A 64 29.40 -18.07 11.48
CA LEU A 64 28.60 -19.00 12.28
C LEU A 64 27.83 -19.98 11.39
N ILE A 65 27.29 -19.50 10.27
CA ILE A 65 26.59 -20.35 9.29
C ILE A 65 27.57 -21.34 8.66
N ARG A 66 28.73 -20.87 8.19
CA ARG A 66 29.77 -21.71 7.60
C ARG A 66 30.30 -22.77 8.57
N ASP A 67 30.48 -22.41 9.85
CA ASP A 67 30.89 -23.36 10.89
C ASP A 67 29.82 -24.43 11.14
N ALA A 68 28.54 -24.05 11.14
CA ALA A 68 27.44 -25.01 11.28
C ALA A 68 27.37 -25.99 10.10
N ILE A 69 27.47 -25.51 8.86
CA ILE A 69 27.51 -26.35 7.64
C ILE A 69 28.70 -27.31 7.71
N SER A 70 29.88 -26.80 8.06
CA SER A 70 31.09 -27.61 8.16
C SER A 70 30.98 -28.71 9.22
N LYS A 71 30.39 -28.39 10.39
CA LYS A 71 30.17 -29.35 11.47
C LYS A 71 29.17 -30.44 11.08
N ASP A 72 28.10 -30.08 10.37
CA ASP A 72 27.14 -31.05 9.81
C ASP A 72 27.83 -32.00 8.84
N GLU A 73 28.58 -31.50 7.86
CA GLU A 73 29.30 -32.35 6.91
C GLU A 73 30.22 -33.37 7.60
N VAL A 74 30.98 -32.91 8.60
CA VAL A 74 31.89 -33.76 9.38
C VAL A 74 31.10 -34.80 10.17
N LEU A 75 29.99 -34.40 10.78
CA LEU A 75 29.10 -35.29 11.53
C LEU A 75 28.48 -36.35 10.62
N HIS A 76 27.99 -35.95 9.45
CA HIS A 76 27.42 -36.83 8.45
C HIS A 76 28.43 -37.89 7.99
N LYS A 77 29.66 -37.47 7.63
CA LYS A 77 30.77 -38.39 7.27
C LYS A 77 31.08 -39.38 8.40
N LYS A 78 31.22 -38.88 9.64
CA LYS A 78 31.50 -39.69 10.85
C LYS A 78 30.45 -40.78 11.10
N PHE A 79 29.18 -40.53 10.79
CA PHE A 79 28.12 -41.51 10.98
C PHE A 79 27.95 -42.46 9.79
N GLN A 80 28.23 -42.04 8.56
CA GLN A 80 28.26 -42.93 7.39
C GLN A 80 29.33 -44.02 7.51
N GLU A 81 30.46 -43.73 8.16
CA GLU A 81 31.55 -44.69 8.35
C GLU A 81 31.25 -45.76 9.42
N LYS A 82 30.16 -45.63 10.20
CA LYS A 82 29.79 -46.60 11.23
C LYS A 82 29.04 -47.79 10.63
N LYS A 83 29.40 -49.00 11.08
CA LYS A 83 28.70 -50.25 10.71
C LYS A 83 27.25 -50.32 11.17
N GLU A 84 26.91 -49.61 12.26
CA GLU A 84 25.57 -49.52 12.82
C GLU A 84 25.25 -48.04 13.03
N PHE A 85 24.29 -47.52 12.26
CA PHE A 85 23.92 -46.11 12.24
C PHE A 85 22.88 -45.83 13.32
N ASP A 86 23.30 -45.13 14.37
CA ASP A 86 22.40 -44.64 15.43
C ASP A 86 21.78 -43.31 15.00
N PHE A 87 20.59 -43.39 14.40
CA PHE A 87 19.88 -42.21 13.90
C PHE A 87 19.50 -41.24 15.02
N LYS A 88 19.11 -41.74 16.19
CA LYS A 88 18.70 -40.89 17.32
C LYS A 88 19.86 -40.03 17.81
N LYS A 89 21.04 -40.63 17.96
CA LYS A 89 22.23 -39.90 18.36
C LYS A 89 22.70 -38.92 17.28
N TYR A 90 22.55 -39.28 16.00
CA TYR A 90 22.85 -38.37 14.89
C TYR A 90 21.97 -37.12 14.93
N THR A 91 20.65 -37.29 15.12
CA THR A 91 19.71 -36.15 15.23
C THR A 91 19.98 -35.30 16.47
N GLU A 92 20.30 -35.90 17.62
CA GLU A 92 20.67 -35.14 18.83
C GLU A 92 21.96 -34.32 18.64
N GLU A 93 22.97 -34.87 17.95
CA GLU A 93 24.21 -34.14 17.61
C GLU A 93 23.92 -33.00 16.59
N LEU A 94 23.04 -33.21 15.61
CA LEU A 94 22.61 -32.17 14.65
C LEU A 94 21.83 -31.04 15.33
N ASP A 95 20.84 -31.38 16.16
CA ASP A 95 20.02 -30.40 16.87
C ASP A 95 20.90 -29.46 17.72
N SER A 96 21.97 -29.99 18.31
CA SER A 96 22.93 -29.18 19.08
C SER A 96 23.74 -28.18 18.22
N ILE A 97 23.94 -28.48 16.94
CA ILE A 97 24.61 -27.57 15.99
C ILE A 97 23.66 -26.42 15.64
N TYR A 98 22.39 -26.73 15.38
CA TYR A 98 21.43 -25.74 14.88
C TYR A 98 20.64 -25.01 15.96
N SER A 99 20.60 -25.50 17.20
CA SER A 99 19.88 -24.82 18.29
C SER A 99 20.43 -23.41 18.53
N ASN A 100 21.75 -23.25 18.47
CA ASN A 100 22.39 -21.92 18.57
C ASN A 100 21.96 -21.01 17.41
N LEU A 101 21.99 -21.49 16.16
CA LEU A 101 21.53 -20.71 15.01
C LEU A 101 20.05 -20.35 15.12
N THR A 102 19.22 -21.30 15.56
CA THR A 102 17.79 -21.12 15.79
C THR A 102 17.53 -19.99 16.80
N ASP A 103 18.19 -20.03 17.95
CA ASP A 103 18.08 -18.98 18.97
C ASP A 103 18.59 -17.63 18.45
N ARG A 104 19.67 -17.63 17.66
CA ARG A 104 20.26 -16.42 17.07
C ARG A 104 19.31 -15.75 16.08
N PHE A 105 18.65 -16.52 15.20
CA PHE A 105 17.64 -15.99 14.30
C PHE A 105 16.41 -15.45 15.04
N LYS A 106 15.92 -16.17 16.06
CA LYS A 106 14.81 -15.65 16.89
C LYS A 106 15.17 -14.31 17.53
N ASN A 107 16.37 -14.21 18.10
CA ASN A 107 16.86 -12.97 18.70
C ASN A 107 17.05 -11.85 17.67
N LEU A 108 17.58 -12.15 16.48
CA LEU A 108 17.69 -11.19 15.36
C LEU A 108 16.33 -10.55 15.06
N ILE A 109 15.28 -11.37 14.87
CA ILE A 109 13.94 -10.88 14.54
C ILE A 109 13.43 -9.97 15.67
N ILE A 110 13.55 -10.38 16.92
CA ILE A 110 13.12 -9.58 18.08
C ILE A 110 13.88 -8.24 18.14
N GLU A 111 15.18 -8.25 17.86
CA GLU A 111 16.02 -7.05 17.93
C GLU A 111 15.76 -6.08 16.77
N VAL A 112 15.38 -6.57 15.59
CA VAL A 112 14.88 -5.71 14.49
C VAL A 112 13.64 -4.93 14.94
N PHE A 113 12.72 -5.56 15.66
CA PHE A 113 11.52 -4.89 16.17
C PHE A 113 11.83 -3.92 17.33
N LYS A 114 12.73 -4.29 18.24
CA LYS A 114 13.16 -3.39 19.34
C LYS A 114 13.90 -2.16 18.83
N ARG A 115 14.75 -2.32 17.82
CA ARG A 115 15.54 -1.25 17.21
C ARG A 115 14.86 -0.62 15.98
N PHE A 116 13.52 -0.63 15.95
CA PHE A 116 12.72 -0.09 14.84
C PHE A 116 13.13 1.34 14.48
N ASP A 117 13.31 2.22 15.48
CA ASP A 117 13.71 3.62 15.25
C ASP A 117 15.09 3.74 14.61
N GLU A 118 16.02 2.87 15.00
CA GLU A 118 17.36 2.88 14.43
C GLU A 118 17.30 2.49 12.95
N VAL A 119 16.49 1.49 12.60
CA VAL A 119 16.40 0.95 11.24
C VAL A 119 15.54 1.83 10.33
N TRP A 120 14.37 2.31 10.76
CA TRP A 120 13.42 3.06 9.92
C TRP A 120 13.29 4.55 10.29
N GLY A 121 13.52 4.95 11.53
CA GLY A 121 13.14 6.27 12.04
C GLY A 121 13.68 7.44 11.20
N ARG A 122 14.98 7.45 10.90
CA ARG A 122 15.59 8.50 10.08
C ARG A 122 15.08 8.51 8.64
N ASN A 123 14.98 7.34 8.00
CA ASN A 123 14.48 7.24 6.63
C ASN A 123 13.01 7.70 6.55
N LEU A 124 12.21 7.42 7.57
CA LEU A 124 10.83 7.86 7.67
C LEU A 124 10.75 9.39 7.82
N GLU A 125 11.60 9.97 8.67
CA GLU A 125 11.68 11.43 8.83
C GLU A 125 12.02 12.10 7.49
N ASP A 126 13.09 11.65 6.83
CA ASP A 126 13.55 12.19 5.56
C ASP A 126 12.47 12.05 4.48
N MET A 127 11.82 10.88 4.38
CA MET A 127 10.75 10.67 3.40
C MET A 127 9.53 11.56 3.65
N ILE A 128 9.06 11.68 4.90
CA ILE A 128 7.92 12.57 5.21
C ILE A 128 8.27 14.01 4.86
N LYS A 129 9.49 14.47 5.17
CA LYS A 129 9.94 15.81 4.81
C LYS A 129 9.94 16.03 3.30
N ASP A 130 10.45 15.07 2.52
CA ASP A 130 10.51 15.16 1.07
C ASP A 130 9.12 15.06 0.42
N VAL A 131 8.19 14.28 0.98
CA VAL A 131 6.80 14.20 0.54
C VAL A 131 6.08 15.53 0.70
N PHE A 132 6.23 16.18 1.86
CA PHE A 132 5.53 17.42 2.18
C PHE A 132 6.33 18.69 1.92
N LEU A 133 7.55 18.56 1.38
CA LEU A 133 8.47 19.65 1.05
C LEU A 133 8.72 20.60 2.23
N VAL A 134 9.02 20.03 3.39
CA VAL A 134 9.36 20.79 4.61
C VAL A 134 10.83 20.63 4.98
N ASP A 135 11.47 21.72 5.39
CA ASP A 135 12.87 21.69 5.84
C ASP A 135 12.98 21.11 7.26
N ASN A 136 11.97 21.36 8.09
CA ASN A 136 11.83 20.81 9.43
C ASN A 136 10.52 20.01 9.55
N ILE A 137 10.58 18.78 10.05
CA ILE A 137 9.40 17.92 10.16
C ILE A 137 8.34 18.48 11.12
N GLY A 138 8.74 19.29 12.10
CA GLY A 138 7.85 19.99 13.03
C GLY A 138 6.92 20.99 12.36
N GLU A 139 7.20 21.43 11.13
CA GLU A 139 6.27 22.23 10.31
C GLU A 139 4.95 21.47 10.02
N LEU A 140 4.98 20.15 10.13
CA LEU A 140 3.80 19.28 9.97
C LEU A 140 3.04 19.06 11.28
N VAL A 141 3.44 19.70 12.38
CA VAL A 141 2.65 19.71 13.62
C VAL A 141 1.65 20.85 13.55
N ARG A 142 0.36 20.60 13.87
CA ARG A 142 -0.65 21.66 13.94
C ARG A 142 -0.20 22.80 14.86
N THR A 143 -0.41 24.05 14.45
CA THR A 143 0.11 25.27 15.12
C THR A 143 -0.26 25.40 16.60
N SER A 144 -1.35 24.77 17.06
CA SER A 144 -1.80 24.78 18.45
C SER A 144 -1.27 23.62 19.31
N CYS A 145 -0.44 22.75 18.73
CA CYS A 145 -0.04 21.48 19.30
C CYS A 145 1.48 21.42 19.42
N GLU A 146 1.97 20.78 20.48
CA GLU A 146 3.41 20.57 20.65
C GLU A 146 3.94 19.43 19.76
N LYS A 147 3.10 18.44 19.49
CA LYS A 147 3.47 17.21 18.77
C LYS A 147 2.32 16.67 17.93
N ALA A 148 2.68 16.02 16.83
CA ALA A 148 1.80 15.12 16.09
C ALA A 148 2.06 13.68 16.49
N ARG A 149 1.02 12.84 16.48
CA ARG A 149 1.11 11.42 16.82
C ARG A 149 0.51 10.58 15.71
N ILE A 150 1.23 9.55 15.34
CA ILE A 150 0.80 8.58 14.35
C ILE A 150 0.97 7.20 14.99
N VAL A 151 -0.05 6.36 14.88
CA VAL A 151 -0.02 4.99 15.37
C VAL A 151 -0.45 4.07 14.25
N ILE A 152 0.42 3.13 13.88
CA ILE A 152 0.06 1.98 13.07
C ILE A 152 -0.29 0.86 14.05
N SER A 153 -1.43 0.23 13.83
CA SER A 153 -1.92 -0.85 14.68
C SER A 153 -2.43 -2.02 13.87
N ASN A 154 -2.36 -3.19 14.49
CA ASN A 154 -3.19 -4.31 14.08
C ASN A 154 -4.68 -3.97 14.28
N ASP A 155 -5.56 -4.73 13.65
CA ASP A 155 -7.01 -4.55 13.60
C ASP A 155 -7.65 -4.52 14.99
N LYS A 156 -7.12 -5.31 15.94
CA LYS A 156 -7.59 -5.32 17.33
C LYS A 156 -7.19 -4.07 18.13
N GLY A 157 -6.30 -3.23 17.61
CA GLY A 157 -5.87 -2.02 18.30
C GLY A 157 -4.83 -2.25 19.41
N ASP A 158 -4.26 -3.46 19.50
CA ASP A 158 -3.56 -3.94 20.69
C ASP A 158 -2.06 -4.21 20.50
N LYS A 159 -1.59 -4.22 19.24
CA LYS A 159 -0.19 -4.20 18.83
C LYS A 159 0.06 -2.92 18.04
N LYS A 160 1.06 -2.14 18.43
CA LYS A 160 1.25 -0.77 17.92
C LYS A 160 2.69 -0.46 17.56
N ILE A 161 2.85 0.28 16.47
CA ILE A 161 4.03 1.08 16.15
C ILE A 161 3.62 2.53 16.37
N ASN A 162 4.34 3.23 17.23
CA ASN A 162 4.07 4.62 17.54
C ASN A 162 5.12 5.50 16.89
N ILE A 163 4.68 6.62 16.34
CA ILE A 163 5.51 7.66 15.76
C ILE A 163 5.06 8.99 16.37
N GLU A 164 6.02 9.76 16.85
CA GLU A 164 5.81 11.08 17.41
C GLU A 164 6.68 12.09 16.66
N ILE A 165 6.04 13.17 16.19
CA ILE A 165 6.69 14.24 15.44
C ILE A 165 6.65 15.51 16.29
N GLY A 166 7.82 16.04 16.60
CA GLY A 166 8.03 17.38 17.16
C GLY A 166 9.13 18.06 16.34
N ASP A 167 10.21 18.50 16.99
CA ASP A 167 11.41 19.01 16.30
C ASP A 167 12.12 17.93 15.46
N THR A 168 11.99 16.67 15.87
CA THR A 168 12.48 15.48 15.18
C THR A 168 11.39 14.40 15.18
N LEU A 169 11.58 13.35 14.37
CA LEU A 169 10.75 12.16 14.45
C LEU A 169 11.33 11.17 15.46
N LYS A 170 10.47 10.55 16.26
CA LYS A 170 10.81 9.38 17.05
C LYS A 170 9.77 8.29 16.82
N SER A 171 10.22 7.07 16.61
CA SER A 171 9.36 5.91 16.43
C SER A 171 9.72 4.77 17.40
N TRP A 172 8.76 3.91 17.73
CA TRP A 172 9.02 2.70 18.52
C TRP A 172 7.87 1.70 18.41
N ILE A 173 8.18 0.43 18.60
CA ILE A 173 7.19 -0.64 18.71
C ILE A 173 6.86 -0.88 20.19
N ASP A 174 5.59 -1.06 20.51
CA ASP A 174 5.15 -1.34 21.88
C ASP A 174 5.75 -2.64 22.43
N ASN A 175 6.15 -2.64 23.71
CA ASN A 175 6.71 -3.81 24.40
C ASN A 175 5.80 -5.05 24.35
N LYS A 176 4.49 -4.85 24.21
CA LYS A 176 3.55 -5.97 24.06
C LYS A 176 3.80 -6.77 22.77
N VAL A 177 4.19 -6.10 21.68
CA VAL A 177 4.56 -6.78 20.43
C VAL A 177 5.79 -7.64 20.63
N ILE A 178 6.80 -7.09 21.32
CA ILE A 178 8.04 -7.79 21.63
C ILE A 178 7.76 -9.08 22.43
N ARG A 179 6.95 -8.99 23.49
CA ARG A 179 6.54 -10.16 24.28
C ARG A 179 5.76 -11.18 23.45
N THR A 180 4.89 -10.70 22.56
CA THR A 180 4.12 -11.58 21.67
C THR A 180 5.04 -12.36 20.73
N LEU A 181 6.08 -11.73 20.20
CA LEU A 181 7.09 -12.42 19.38
C LEU A 181 7.91 -13.41 20.23
N GLU A 182 8.31 -13.03 21.44
CA GLU A 182 9.03 -13.93 22.35
C GLU A 182 8.23 -15.21 22.66
N ASP A 183 6.93 -15.08 22.91
CA ASP A 183 6.04 -16.17 23.32
C ASP A 183 5.52 -17.01 22.14
N ASN A 184 5.22 -16.37 21.00
CA ASN A 184 4.44 -16.98 19.91
C ASN A 184 5.21 -17.19 18.60
N LEU A 185 6.42 -16.63 18.44
CA LEU A 185 7.26 -16.89 17.28
C LEU A 185 8.22 -18.05 17.59
N PHE A 186 8.11 -19.08 16.78
CA PHE A 186 9.03 -20.21 16.76
C PHE A 186 9.89 -20.12 15.51
N VAL A 187 11.17 -20.39 15.69
CA VAL A 187 12.15 -20.47 14.61
C VAL A 187 12.74 -21.85 14.67
N THR A 188 13.02 -22.46 13.53
CA THR A 188 13.78 -23.70 13.43
C THR A 188 14.75 -23.57 12.27
N VAL A 189 15.99 -23.98 12.51
CA VAL A 189 17.01 -24.10 11.46
C VAL A 189 17.32 -25.58 11.27
N VAL A 190 17.18 -26.06 10.03
CA VAL A 190 17.49 -27.44 9.64
C VAL A 190 18.73 -27.45 8.75
N GLY A 191 19.56 -28.47 8.98
CA GLY A 191 20.80 -28.71 8.25
C GLY A 191 20.66 -29.01 6.77
N GLY A 192 21.80 -28.96 6.07
CA GLY A 192 21.88 -29.06 4.62
C GLY A 192 22.69 -27.91 4.00
N GLU A 193 22.99 -28.04 2.70
CA GLU A 193 23.52 -26.95 1.87
C GLU A 193 22.68 -26.90 0.57
N PRO A 194 21.72 -25.96 0.45
CA PRO A 194 21.39 -24.88 1.39
C PRO A 194 20.71 -25.36 2.68
N MET A 195 20.87 -24.57 3.75
CA MET A 195 20.13 -24.75 5.01
C MET A 195 18.69 -24.28 4.85
N LEU A 196 17.78 -24.79 5.69
CA LEU A 196 16.37 -24.38 5.72
C LEU A 196 16.07 -23.63 7.02
N LEU A 197 15.56 -22.41 6.91
CA LEU A 197 15.02 -21.61 8.01
C LEU A 197 13.49 -21.66 7.93
N THR A 198 12.85 -22.18 8.99
CA THR A 198 11.39 -22.20 9.12
C THR A 198 10.96 -21.28 10.26
N LEU A 199 10.01 -20.40 9.98
CA LEU A 199 9.33 -19.56 10.96
C LEU A 199 7.92 -20.10 11.14
N SER A 200 7.47 -20.18 12.39
CA SER A 200 6.09 -20.50 12.73
C SER A 200 5.56 -19.48 13.73
N TYR A 201 4.42 -18.86 13.42
CA TYR A 201 3.76 -17.91 14.30
C TYR A 201 2.36 -18.40 14.61
N TYR A 202 2.02 -18.47 15.90
CA TYR A 202 0.71 -18.92 16.35
C TYR A 202 0.01 -17.83 17.14
N GLU A 203 -1.13 -17.36 16.63
CA GLU A 203 -1.98 -16.43 17.37
C GLU A 203 -3.46 -16.69 17.06
N LYS A 204 -4.31 -16.70 18.10
CA LYS A 204 -5.78 -16.84 17.98
C LYS A 204 -6.27 -18.08 17.20
N SER A 205 -5.54 -19.19 17.26
CA SER A 205 -5.86 -20.43 16.53
C SER A 205 -5.57 -20.38 15.03
N GLU A 206 -4.89 -19.33 14.57
CA GLU A 206 -4.28 -19.27 13.25
C GLU A 206 -2.79 -19.57 13.38
N GLU A 207 -2.32 -20.42 12.47
CA GLU A 207 -0.92 -20.81 12.37
C GLU A 207 -0.38 -20.33 11.03
N TYR A 208 0.70 -19.56 11.10
CA TYR A 208 1.41 -19.04 9.95
C TYR A 208 2.77 -19.70 9.87
N THR A 209 3.19 -20.06 8.67
CA THR A 209 4.51 -20.66 8.43
C THR A 209 5.20 -20.01 7.24
N HIS A 210 6.53 -19.92 7.31
CA HIS A 210 7.35 -19.42 6.22
C HIS A 210 8.69 -20.14 6.19
N ASP A 211 9.12 -20.55 5.00
CA ASP A 211 10.33 -21.31 4.75
C ASP A 211 11.27 -20.52 3.83
N GLU A 212 12.54 -20.45 4.20
CA GLU A 212 13.57 -19.78 3.40
C GLU A 212 14.86 -20.63 3.36
N PHE A 213 15.39 -20.85 2.16
CA PHE A 213 16.66 -21.56 1.96
C PHE A 213 17.82 -20.58 1.94
N PHE A 214 18.91 -20.89 2.65
CA PHE A 214 20.05 -19.99 2.76
C PHE A 214 21.40 -20.70 2.92
N VAL A 215 22.45 -20.01 2.49
CA VAL A 215 23.87 -20.30 2.75
C VAL A 215 24.61 -19.10 3.35
N GLU A 216 24.01 -17.90 3.26
CA GLU A 216 24.49 -16.66 3.85
C GLU A 216 23.36 -15.94 4.59
N ASN A 217 23.71 -15.18 5.62
CA ASN A 217 22.75 -14.53 6.52
C ASN A 217 21.78 -13.59 5.80
N TYR A 218 22.29 -12.74 4.91
CA TYR A 218 21.48 -11.71 4.27
C TYR A 218 20.54 -12.28 3.20
N GLN A 219 20.70 -13.55 2.83
CA GLN A 219 19.71 -14.25 2.00
C GLN A 219 18.39 -14.45 2.74
N THR A 220 18.38 -14.40 4.08
CA THR A 220 17.15 -14.53 4.89
C THR A 220 16.55 -13.18 5.27
N VAL A 221 16.87 -12.09 4.56
CA VAL A 221 16.27 -10.78 4.86
C VAL A 221 14.75 -10.77 4.62
N GLY A 222 14.26 -11.70 3.80
CA GLY A 222 12.85 -11.91 3.48
C GLY A 222 11.98 -12.35 4.67
N ILE A 223 12.57 -12.76 5.79
CA ILE A 223 11.82 -13.08 7.01
C ILE A 223 11.27 -11.83 7.72
N ILE A 224 11.92 -10.68 7.57
CA ILE A 224 11.50 -9.44 8.24
C ILE A 224 10.11 -9.00 7.79
N PRO A 225 9.81 -8.81 6.48
CA PRO A 225 8.48 -8.38 6.06
C PRO A 225 7.39 -9.40 6.43
N VAL A 226 7.71 -10.70 6.37
CA VAL A 226 6.80 -11.79 6.77
C VAL A 226 6.33 -11.63 8.22
N VAL A 227 7.26 -11.39 9.15
CA VAL A 227 6.90 -11.24 10.57
C VAL A 227 6.10 -9.94 10.81
N PHE A 228 6.38 -8.85 10.08
CA PHE A 228 5.56 -7.63 10.16
C PHE A 228 4.10 -7.91 9.75
N ILE A 229 3.92 -8.60 8.63
CA ILE A 229 2.60 -8.96 8.09
C ILE A 229 1.79 -9.79 9.09
N TRP A 230 2.40 -10.82 9.69
CA TRP A 230 1.73 -11.67 10.69
C TRP A 230 1.33 -10.92 11.96
N VAL A 231 2.14 -9.94 12.38
CA VAL A 231 1.94 -9.21 13.63
C VAL A 231 0.94 -8.07 13.48
N PHE A 232 0.94 -7.39 12.32
CA PHE A 232 0.23 -6.13 12.08
C PHE A 232 -0.86 -6.21 11.00
N ASP A 233 -1.40 -7.40 10.74
CA ASP A 233 -2.52 -7.64 9.82
C ASP A 233 -2.26 -7.03 8.42
N ASP A 234 -1.30 -7.65 7.71
CA ASP A 234 -0.80 -7.32 6.36
C ASP A 234 0.05 -6.05 6.24
N TYR A 235 0.28 -5.33 7.33
CA TYR A 235 1.15 -4.15 7.31
C TYR A 235 2.65 -4.52 7.27
N CYS A 236 3.39 -3.90 6.36
CA CYS A 236 4.85 -3.84 6.35
C CYS A 236 5.30 -2.41 6.01
N PRO A 237 6.36 -1.85 6.66
CA PRO A 237 6.80 -0.47 6.40
C PRO A 237 7.30 -0.21 4.97
N TYR A 238 7.69 -1.25 4.23
CA TYR A 238 8.24 -1.16 2.86
C TYR A 238 7.47 -2.10 1.92
N THR A 239 6.15 -2.10 2.03
CA THR A 239 5.25 -2.79 1.10
C THR A 239 5.44 -2.25 -0.32
N THR A 240 5.22 -3.10 -1.31
CA THR A 240 5.30 -2.66 -2.71
C THR A 240 4.11 -1.77 -3.05
N THR A 241 4.37 -0.51 -3.38
CA THR A 241 3.33 0.48 -3.70
C THR A 241 3.39 0.96 -5.15
N PHE A 242 2.27 1.53 -5.62
CA PHE A 242 2.19 2.38 -6.79
C PHE A 242 1.37 3.61 -6.44
N ILE A 243 1.84 4.80 -6.81
CA ILE A 243 1.14 6.05 -6.54
C ILE A 243 0.94 6.83 -7.83
N ALA A 244 -0.28 7.32 -8.05
CA ALA A 244 -0.67 8.19 -9.14
C ALA A 244 -1.17 9.52 -8.55
N PRO A 245 -0.30 10.56 -8.46
CA PRO A 245 -0.66 11.85 -7.87
C PRO A 245 -1.65 12.62 -8.77
N ASP A 246 -2.32 13.63 -8.20
CA ASP A 246 -3.26 14.51 -8.89
C ASP A 246 -2.62 15.23 -10.09
N GLY A 247 -1.35 15.64 -9.96
CA GLY A 247 -0.59 16.33 -11.00
C GLY A 247 -0.10 15.46 -12.18
N ARG A 248 -0.43 14.16 -12.21
CA ARG A 248 0.16 13.17 -13.16
C ARG A 248 0.06 13.56 -14.63
N THR A 249 -1.05 14.15 -15.08
CA THR A 249 -1.19 14.59 -16.48
C THR A 249 -0.17 15.67 -16.86
N GLY A 250 0.18 16.54 -15.92
CA GLY A 250 1.23 17.54 -16.07
C GLY A 250 2.61 16.89 -16.16
N LEU A 251 2.91 15.99 -15.21
CA LEU A 251 4.18 15.27 -15.14
C LEU A 251 4.48 14.49 -16.43
N ILE A 252 3.49 13.76 -16.96
CA ILE A 252 3.62 13.00 -18.21
C ILE A 252 3.87 13.94 -19.40
N ARG A 253 3.18 15.09 -19.46
CA ARG A 253 3.34 16.06 -20.55
C ARG A 253 4.78 16.57 -20.64
N SER A 254 5.42 16.79 -19.49
CA SER A 254 6.80 17.29 -19.38
C SER A 254 7.84 16.20 -19.05
N MET A 255 7.50 14.93 -19.25
CA MET A 255 8.33 13.79 -18.81
C MET A 255 9.79 13.87 -19.31
N GLU A 256 10.03 14.32 -20.54
CA GLU A 256 11.40 14.45 -21.07
C GLU A 256 12.22 15.51 -20.33
N ALA A 257 11.61 16.67 -20.03
CA ALA A 257 12.24 17.72 -19.25
C ALA A 257 12.49 17.27 -17.80
N TYR A 258 11.51 16.57 -17.21
CA TYR A 258 11.66 15.96 -15.89
C TYR A 258 12.81 14.96 -15.84
N ASN A 259 12.92 14.07 -16.82
CA ASN A 259 14.00 13.09 -16.88
C ASN A 259 15.37 13.76 -16.95
N TYR A 260 15.51 14.79 -17.81
CA TYR A 260 16.75 15.56 -17.90
C TYR A 260 17.09 16.25 -16.56
N ALA A 261 16.10 16.85 -15.90
CA ALA A 261 16.25 17.49 -14.60
C ALA A 261 16.69 16.50 -13.51
N LEU A 262 16.04 15.34 -13.41
CA LEU A 262 16.35 14.30 -12.44
C LEU A 262 17.77 13.75 -12.64
N ILE A 263 18.17 13.47 -13.88
CA ILE A 263 19.54 13.02 -14.20
C ILE A 263 20.59 14.09 -13.83
N SER A 264 20.24 15.37 -13.97
CA SER A 264 21.17 16.45 -13.64
C SER A 264 21.38 16.66 -12.13
N GLY A 265 20.48 16.13 -11.28
CA GLY A 265 20.52 16.30 -9.83
C GLY A 265 20.26 17.73 -9.33
N LYS A 266 19.77 18.63 -10.20
CA LYS A 266 19.66 20.08 -9.92
C LYS A 266 18.24 20.55 -9.57
N VAL A 267 17.33 19.64 -9.30
CA VAL A 267 15.93 19.99 -9.05
C VAL A 267 15.44 19.32 -7.77
N THR A 268 14.84 20.12 -6.91
CA THR A 268 14.07 19.65 -5.76
C THR A 268 12.65 19.36 -6.22
N ILE A 269 12.20 18.12 -6.00
CA ILE A 269 10.86 17.64 -6.34
C ILE A 269 10.37 16.87 -5.11
N ASN A 270 9.07 16.92 -4.84
CA ASN A 270 8.49 16.11 -3.77
C ASN A 270 8.71 14.62 -4.05
N GLU A 271 8.71 13.81 -3.00
CA GLU A 271 9.03 12.39 -3.17
C GLU A 271 7.95 11.62 -3.93
N VAL A 272 6.68 12.02 -3.79
CA VAL A 272 5.56 11.39 -4.50
C VAL A 272 5.73 11.50 -6.01
N ASP A 273 5.99 12.70 -6.55
CA ASP A 273 6.18 12.88 -7.99
C ASP A 273 7.46 12.19 -8.47
N ARG A 274 8.53 12.21 -7.65
CA ARG A 274 9.78 11.53 -7.96
C ARG A 274 9.57 10.03 -8.12
N ILE A 275 8.89 9.38 -7.17
CA ILE A 275 8.60 7.95 -7.20
C ILE A 275 7.65 7.61 -8.33
N PHE A 276 6.57 8.39 -8.52
CA PHE A 276 5.67 8.23 -9.66
C PHE A 276 6.43 8.26 -10.99
N MET A 277 7.30 9.25 -11.19
CA MET A 277 8.08 9.38 -12.43
C MET A 277 9.08 8.24 -12.61
N ARG A 278 9.79 7.86 -11.54
CA ARG A 278 10.71 6.70 -11.55
C ARG A 278 9.97 5.43 -11.95
N ASP A 279 8.82 5.18 -11.34
CA ASP A 279 8.01 4.00 -11.57
C ASP A 279 7.43 3.98 -12.98
N PHE A 280 6.89 5.11 -13.45
CA PHE A 280 6.36 5.24 -14.79
C PHE A 280 7.45 5.00 -15.84
N MET A 281 8.63 5.60 -15.67
CA MET A 281 9.76 5.50 -16.63
C MET A 281 10.47 4.15 -16.64
N SER A 282 10.44 3.42 -15.52
CA SER A 282 11.07 2.10 -15.37
C SER A 282 10.21 0.94 -15.88
N LEU A 283 8.98 1.20 -16.33
CA LEU A 283 8.11 0.19 -16.92
C LEU A 283 8.79 -0.56 -18.07
N TYR A 284 8.56 -1.86 -18.13
CA TYR A 284 9.08 -2.75 -19.17
C TYR A 284 7.92 -3.45 -19.88
N PRO A 285 7.93 -3.62 -21.22
CA PRO A 285 6.81 -4.20 -21.97
C PRO A 285 6.74 -5.72 -21.80
N ARG A 286 6.48 -6.16 -20.58
CA ARG A 286 6.23 -7.54 -20.18
C ARG A 286 5.03 -7.54 -19.25
N VAL A 287 4.01 -8.32 -19.59
CA VAL A 287 2.85 -8.51 -18.70
C VAL A 287 3.33 -9.17 -17.42
N LYS A 288 3.06 -8.54 -16.28
CA LYS A 288 3.44 -9.05 -14.97
C LYS A 288 2.39 -10.02 -14.44
N ASN A 289 1.11 -9.68 -14.57
CA ASN A 289 -0.01 -10.48 -14.09
C ASN A 289 -1.22 -10.36 -15.05
N GLU A 290 -1.66 -11.48 -15.62
CA GLU A 290 -2.76 -11.54 -16.60
C GLU A 290 -4.13 -11.20 -15.97
N GLU A 291 -4.36 -11.55 -14.70
CA GLU A 291 -5.62 -11.26 -14.00
C GLU A 291 -5.80 -9.76 -13.76
N ILE A 292 -4.70 -9.02 -13.55
CA ILE A 292 -4.70 -7.56 -13.42
C ILE A 292 -4.74 -6.90 -14.81
N TYR A 293 -4.00 -7.45 -15.77
CA TYR A 293 -3.96 -6.95 -17.15
C TYR A 293 -5.36 -6.80 -17.77
N ARG A 294 -6.30 -7.70 -17.44
CA ARG A 294 -7.68 -7.65 -17.98
C ARG A 294 -8.42 -6.33 -17.66
N PHE A 295 -8.08 -5.64 -16.58
CA PHE A 295 -8.70 -4.36 -16.20
C PHE A 295 -8.21 -3.21 -17.08
N ALA A 296 -6.93 -3.23 -17.48
CA ALA A 296 -6.44 -2.33 -18.52
C ALA A 296 -7.14 -2.58 -19.86
N ASP A 297 -7.28 -3.85 -20.24
CA ASP A 297 -8.01 -4.27 -21.44
C ASP A 297 -9.49 -3.82 -21.41
N PHE A 298 -10.12 -3.86 -20.23
CA PHE A 298 -11.48 -3.36 -20.03
C PHE A 298 -11.58 -1.85 -20.31
N ILE A 299 -10.68 -1.04 -19.72
CA ILE A 299 -10.62 0.42 -19.96
C ILE A 299 -10.40 0.70 -21.45
N GLU A 300 -9.41 0.05 -22.06
CA GLU A 300 -9.06 0.20 -23.47
C GLU A 300 -10.24 -0.10 -24.41
N LYS A 301 -10.97 -1.19 -24.16
CA LYS A 301 -12.16 -1.57 -24.94
C LYS A 301 -13.31 -0.59 -24.78
N ARG A 302 -13.60 -0.16 -23.55
CA ARG A 302 -14.74 0.73 -23.25
C ARG A 302 -14.54 2.15 -23.79
N LEU A 303 -13.30 2.61 -23.87
CA LEU A 303 -12.95 3.96 -24.33
C LEU A 303 -12.40 4.00 -25.77
N ASP A 304 -12.45 2.87 -26.49
CA ASP A 304 -11.94 2.70 -27.86
C ASP A 304 -10.52 3.25 -28.06
N VAL A 305 -9.60 2.82 -27.18
CA VAL A 305 -8.23 3.32 -27.10
C VAL A 305 -7.26 2.17 -26.82
N ARG A 306 -5.99 2.31 -27.21
CA ARG A 306 -4.92 1.41 -26.78
C ARG A 306 -3.69 2.16 -26.31
N TYR A 307 -3.15 1.73 -25.17
CA TYR A 307 -1.89 2.17 -24.60
C TYR A 307 -0.81 1.12 -24.90
N VAL A 308 0.25 1.54 -25.58
CA VAL A 308 1.30 0.65 -26.08
C VAL A 308 2.65 1.12 -25.55
N LEU A 309 3.33 0.22 -24.82
CA LEU A 309 4.70 0.44 -24.35
C LEU A 309 5.69 -0.20 -25.34
N GLY A 310 6.44 0.64 -26.04
CA GLY A 310 7.54 0.27 -26.92
C GLY A 310 8.87 0.09 -26.17
N ARG A 311 9.83 -0.54 -26.86
CA ARG A 311 11.23 -0.62 -26.40
C ARG A 311 12.02 0.62 -26.79
N ASP A 312 11.71 1.20 -27.93
CA ASP A 312 12.38 2.37 -28.50
C ASP A 312 11.58 3.66 -28.28
N GLN A 313 12.23 4.82 -28.44
CA GLN A 313 11.56 6.12 -28.34
C GLN A 313 10.74 6.42 -29.61
N PRO A 314 9.52 6.98 -29.48
CA PRO A 314 8.78 7.26 -28.25
C PRO A 314 8.26 5.97 -27.58
N ARG A 315 8.60 5.76 -26.29
CA ARG A 315 8.27 4.51 -25.59
C ARG A 315 6.78 4.38 -25.26
N TYR A 316 6.12 5.47 -24.90
CA TYR A 316 4.72 5.45 -24.47
C TYR A 316 3.85 6.00 -25.59
N ILE A 317 3.07 5.13 -26.20
CA ILE A 317 2.28 5.43 -27.38
C ILE A 317 0.81 5.19 -27.07
N ILE A 318 -0.06 6.07 -27.56
CA ILE A 318 -1.50 5.87 -27.52
C ILE A 318 -2.05 5.77 -28.94
N LYS A 319 -3.01 4.87 -29.13
CA LYS A 319 -3.77 4.70 -30.37
C LYS A 319 -5.24 5.00 -30.11
N ILE A 320 -5.81 5.98 -30.81
CA ILE A 320 -7.20 6.41 -30.70
C ILE A 320 -7.78 6.35 -32.12
N GLY A 321 -8.62 5.34 -32.39
CA GLY A 321 -9.01 4.99 -33.76
C GLY A 321 -7.78 4.79 -34.65
N ASP A 322 -7.71 5.53 -35.75
CA ASP A 322 -6.58 5.48 -36.71
C ASP A 322 -5.38 6.36 -36.33
N ILE A 323 -5.47 7.12 -35.23
CA ILE A 323 -4.43 8.07 -34.82
C ILE A 323 -3.50 7.40 -33.80
N GLU A 324 -2.21 7.37 -34.11
CA GLU A 324 -1.15 6.92 -33.20
C GLU A 324 -0.23 8.09 -32.83
N MET A 325 0.01 8.31 -31.54
CA MET A 325 0.86 9.40 -31.07
C MET A 325 1.58 9.09 -29.76
N PRO A 326 2.69 9.79 -29.44
CA PRO A 326 3.29 9.75 -28.11
C PRO A 326 2.29 10.22 -27.03
N ILE A 327 2.33 9.61 -25.85
CA ILE A 327 1.39 9.91 -24.76
C ILE A 327 1.41 11.38 -24.31
N GLN A 328 2.56 12.04 -24.45
CA GLN A 328 2.74 13.46 -24.11
C GLN A 328 1.86 14.38 -24.97
N ARG A 329 1.45 13.92 -26.16
CA ARG A 329 0.58 14.65 -27.10
C ARG A 329 -0.89 14.25 -27.01
N ALA A 330 -1.21 13.20 -26.26
CA ALA A 330 -2.58 12.71 -26.09
C ALA A 330 -3.49 13.76 -25.44
N PRO A 331 -4.80 13.75 -25.69
CA PRO A 331 -5.77 14.54 -24.94
C PRO A 331 -5.66 14.29 -23.42
N SER A 332 -6.00 15.30 -22.61
CA SER A 332 -5.78 15.27 -21.16
C SER A 332 -6.42 14.06 -20.47
N GLY A 333 -7.67 13.72 -20.79
CA GLY A 333 -8.34 12.58 -20.15
C GLY A 333 -7.66 11.23 -20.42
N TYR A 334 -7.15 11.00 -21.64
CA TYR A 334 -6.37 9.79 -21.91
C TYR A 334 -5.00 9.81 -21.26
N ARG A 335 -4.38 10.99 -21.15
CA ARG A 335 -3.11 11.14 -20.43
C ARG A 335 -3.28 10.86 -18.94
N GLU A 336 -4.42 11.24 -18.37
CA GLU A 336 -4.79 10.98 -16.98
C GLU A 336 -4.83 9.49 -16.65
N LEU A 337 -5.48 8.71 -17.51
CA LEU A 337 -5.62 7.26 -17.34
C LEU A 337 -4.31 6.51 -17.60
N ALA A 338 -3.41 7.08 -18.40
CA ALA A 338 -2.25 6.37 -18.92
C ALA A 338 -1.41 5.68 -17.84
N PRO A 339 -1.01 6.33 -16.73
CA PRO A 339 -0.17 5.67 -15.73
C PRO A 339 -0.84 4.48 -15.07
N ILE A 340 -2.14 4.58 -14.79
CA ILE A 340 -2.91 3.52 -14.17
C ILE A 340 -3.04 2.34 -15.13
N VAL A 341 -3.39 2.60 -16.39
CA VAL A 341 -3.48 1.57 -17.43
C VAL A 341 -2.13 0.90 -17.68
N TYR A 342 -1.06 1.68 -17.81
CA TYR A 342 0.30 1.15 -18.00
C TYR A 342 0.77 0.34 -16.79
N ALA A 343 0.45 0.76 -15.57
CA ALA A 343 0.78 0.04 -14.35
C ALA A 343 0.04 -1.31 -14.29
N MET A 344 -1.27 -1.32 -14.57
CA MET A 344 -2.07 -2.56 -14.69
C MET A 344 -1.46 -3.53 -15.72
N LYS A 345 -0.95 -3.02 -16.84
CA LYS A 345 -0.35 -3.87 -17.89
C LYS A 345 1.03 -4.42 -17.51
N TYR A 346 1.88 -3.62 -16.85
CA TYR A 346 3.32 -3.85 -16.86
C TYR A 346 4.03 -3.79 -15.49
N LYS A 347 3.36 -3.38 -14.40
CA LYS A 347 4.00 -3.21 -13.08
C LYS A 347 3.27 -3.88 -11.93
N LEU A 348 1.95 -3.82 -11.91
CA LEU A 348 1.16 -4.27 -10.78
C LEU A 348 1.13 -5.80 -10.69
N ASP A 349 1.11 -6.29 -9.45
CA ASP A 349 0.88 -7.68 -9.09
C ASP A 349 -0.08 -7.74 -7.91
N LYS A 350 -0.42 -8.94 -7.45
CA LYS A 350 -1.19 -9.12 -6.22
C LYS A 350 -0.54 -8.42 -5.03
N GLU A 351 -1.36 -8.05 -4.04
CA GLU A 351 -0.95 -7.49 -2.74
C GLU A 351 -0.25 -6.12 -2.82
N HIS A 352 -0.14 -5.51 -4.01
CA HIS A 352 0.32 -4.13 -4.13
C HIS A 352 -0.67 -3.17 -3.47
N VAL A 353 -0.16 -2.09 -2.86
CA VAL A 353 -0.98 -0.97 -2.39
C VAL A 353 -0.93 0.17 -3.41
N ILE A 354 -2.09 0.56 -3.91
CA ILE A 354 -2.24 1.46 -5.05
C ILE A 354 -2.93 2.73 -4.58
N PHE A 355 -2.24 3.86 -4.70
CA PHE A 355 -2.76 5.18 -4.38
C PHE A 355 -3.12 5.90 -5.67
N VAL A 356 -4.36 6.36 -5.81
CA VAL A 356 -4.82 7.10 -6.98
C VAL A 356 -5.53 8.36 -6.53
N GLU A 357 -4.94 9.51 -6.78
CA GLU A 357 -5.56 10.78 -6.45
C GLU A 357 -6.42 11.31 -7.59
N GLU A 358 -7.61 11.81 -7.26
CA GLU A 358 -8.56 12.41 -8.20
C GLU A 358 -8.62 11.65 -9.55
N PRO A 359 -8.94 10.33 -9.56
CA PRO A 359 -9.04 9.55 -10.81
C PRO A 359 -10.02 10.16 -11.82
N GLU A 360 -10.95 11.00 -11.36
CA GLU A 360 -11.90 11.76 -12.18
C GLU A 360 -11.30 12.95 -12.94
N ALA A 361 -10.12 13.43 -12.57
CA ALA A 361 -9.59 14.69 -13.06
C ALA A 361 -9.45 14.66 -14.59
N HIS A 362 -9.93 15.71 -15.26
CA HIS A 362 -9.93 15.82 -16.72
C HIS A 362 -10.75 14.76 -17.50
N LEU A 363 -11.50 13.87 -16.83
CA LEU A 363 -12.31 12.83 -17.45
C LEU A 363 -13.76 13.27 -17.69
N HIS A 364 -14.31 12.84 -18.82
CA HIS A 364 -15.76 12.85 -19.03
C HIS A 364 -16.44 11.87 -18.06
N PRO A 365 -17.69 12.12 -17.59
CA PRO A 365 -18.40 11.23 -16.68
C PRO A 365 -18.38 9.74 -17.06
N ASP A 366 -18.55 9.41 -18.35
CA ASP A 366 -18.49 8.02 -18.82
C ASP A 366 -17.13 7.36 -18.54
N ALA A 367 -16.03 8.11 -18.69
CA ALA A 367 -14.69 7.60 -18.39
C ALA A 367 -14.45 7.49 -16.88
N GLN A 368 -15.08 8.36 -16.06
CA GLN A 368 -15.07 8.24 -14.60
C GLN A 368 -15.74 6.94 -14.14
N VAL A 369 -16.88 6.58 -14.75
CA VAL A 369 -17.55 5.29 -14.50
C VAL A 369 -16.63 4.12 -14.87
N VAL A 370 -15.99 4.16 -16.05
CA VAL A 370 -15.10 3.09 -16.51
C VAL A 370 -13.89 2.90 -15.59
N ILE A 371 -13.22 3.98 -15.17
CA ILE A 371 -12.07 3.86 -14.26
C ILE A 371 -12.48 3.37 -12.87
N THR A 372 -13.64 3.81 -12.37
CA THR A 372 -14.19 3.36 -11.07
C THR A 372 -14.40 1.85 -11.08
N ARG A 373 -15.09 1.34 -12.11
CA ARG A 373 -15.32 -0.10 -12.32
C ARG A 373 -14.01 -0.89 -12.41
N ALA A 374 -13.03 -0.38 -13.12
CA ALA A 374 -11.71 -1.02 -13.24
C ALA A 374 -10.95 -1.05 -11.90
N LEU A 375 -10.97 0.04 -11.13
CA LEU A 375 -10.36 0.10 -9.80
C LEU A 375 -11.07 -0.87 -8.85
N THR A 376 -12.41 -0.92 -8.82
CA THR A 376 -13.14 -1.92 -8.01
C THR A 376 -12.86 -3.36 -8.44
N GLY A 377 -12.63 -3.62 -9.73
CA GLY A 377 -12.16 -4.92 -10.19
C GLY A 377 -10.77 -5.26 -9.66
N LEU A 378 -9.87 -4.28 -9.71
CA LEU A 378 -8.49 -4.39 -9.26
C LEU A 378 -8.38 -4.57 -7.73
N SER A 379 -9.32 -4.03 -6.95
CA SER A 379 -9.29 -4.14 -5.49
C SER A 379 -9.39 -5.60 -5.00
N LYS A 380 -9.89 -6.51 -5.84
CA LYS A 380 -9.93 -7.96 -5.56
C LYS A 380 -8.54 -8.62 -5.54
N TYR A 381 -7.49 -7.90 -5.94
CA TYR A 381 -6.12 -8.39 -6.03
C TYR A 381 -5.12 -7.48 -5.31
N CYS A 382 -5.47 -6.21 -5.10
CA CYS A 382 -4.59 -5.16 -4.60
C CYS A 382 -5.36 -4.31 -3.60
N TYR A 383 -4.67 -3.68 -2.64
CA TYR A 383 -5.29 -2.65 -1.81
C TYR A 383 -5.32 -1.34 -2.58
N ILE A 384 -6.48 -0.68 -2.63
CA ILE A 384 -6.64 0.56 -3.38
C ILE A 384 -7.04 1.68 -2.43
N VAL A 385 -6.37 2.81 -2.57
CA VAL A 385 -6.63 4.06 -1.87
C VAL A 385 -6.89 5.14 -2.91
N VAL A 386 -8.10 5.68 -2.92
CA VAL A 386 -8.52 6.75 -3.82
C VAL A 386 -8.80 8.01 -3.02
N THR A 387 -8.33 9.17 -3.50
CA THR A 387 -8.86 10.47 -3.07
C THR A 387 -9.74 11.02 -4.17
N THR A 388 -10.91 11.55 -3.83
CA THR A 388 -11.86 12.05 -4.85
C THR A 388 -12.73 13.17 -4.30
N HIS A 389 -13.32 13.93 -5.22
CA HIS A 389 -14.46 14.81 -4.98
C HIS A 389 -15.60 14.53 -5.98
N SER A 390 -15.56 13.38 -6.67
CA SER A 390 -16.54 13.01 -7.68
C SER A 390 -17.74 12.28 -7.09
N ILE A 391 -18.91 12.89 -7.23
CA ILE A 391 -20.20 12.25 -6.95
C ILE A 391 -20.43 11.09 -7.93
N THR A 392 -20.03 11.23 -9.20
CA THR A 392 -20.16 10.16 -10.20
C THR A 392 -19.41 8.89 -9.82
N LEU A 393 -18.24 9.03 -9.19
CA LEU A 393 -17.47 7.88 -8.69
C LEU A 393 -18.21 7.18 -7.54
N LEU A 394 -18.80 7.94 -6.62
CA LEU A 394 -19.62 7.39 -5.54
C LEU A 394 -20.90 6.70 -6.02
N ASP A 395 -21.62 7.33 -6.96
CA ASP A 395 -22.83 6.77 -7.54
C ASP A 395 -22.52 5.41 -8.18
N GLU A 396 -21.37 5.31 -8.86
CA GLU A 396 -20.94 4.07 -9.48
C GLU A 396 -20.53 3.01 -8.46
N ILE A 397 -19.88 3.38 -7.34
CA ILE A 397 -19.63 2.45 -6.23
C ILE A 397 -20.96 1.94 -5.65
N SER A 398 -21.95 2.82 -5.45
CA SER A 398 -23.30 2.45 -5.00
C SER A 398 -23.97 1.47 -5.96
N ASN A 399 -23.82 1.67 -7.27
CA ASN A 399 -24.27 0.70 -8.28
C ASN A 399 -23.55 -0.65 -8.11
N LEU A 400 -22.22 -0.65 -7.99
CA LEU A 400 -21.41 -1.87 -7.86
C LEU A 400 -21.75 -2.67 -6.60
N LEU A 401 -22.12 -2.04 -5.50
CA LEU A 401 -22.65 -2.70 -4.30
C LEU A 401 -23.96 -3.44 -4.62
N LYS A 402 -24.93 -2.73 -5.22
CA LYS A 402 -26.24 -3.32 -5.61
C LYS A 402 -26.09 -4.48 -6.58
N LEU A 403 -25.14 -4.38 -7.53
CA LEU A 403 -24.88 -5.44 -8.52
C LEU A 403 -24.48 -6.77 -7.87
N ARG A 404 -23.96 -6.78 -6.64
CA ARG A 404 -23.57 -8.01 -5.94
C ARG A 404 -24.74 -9.00 -5.82
N SER A 405 -25.95 -8.49 -5.66
CA SER A 405 -27.20 -9.25 -5.50
C SER A 405 -27.82 -9.70 -6.82
N LEU A 406 -27.34 -9.20 -7.96
CA LEU A 406 -27.91 -9.49 -9.27
C LEU A 406 -27.27 -10.71 -9.94
N SER A 407 -28.07 -11.42 -10.75
CA SER A 407 -27.57 -12.49 -11.62
C SER A 407 -26.67 -11.94 -12.72
N ASN A 408 -25.76 -12.78 -13.24
CA ASN A 408 -24.87 -12.40 -14.36
C ASN A 408 -25.65 -11.96 -15.61
N GLU A 409 -26.82 -12.56 -15.87
CA GLU A 409 -27.70 -12.13 -16.97
C GLU A 409 -28.23 -10.71 -16.77
N ASN A 410 -28.68 -10.38 -15.55
CA ASN A 410 -29.15 -9.03 -15.22
C ASN A 410 -28.03 -7.99 -15.31
N LYS A 411 -26.81 -8.33 -14.84
CA LYS A 411 -25.63 -7.46 -14.97
C LYS A 411 -25.34 -7.12 -16.44
N LYS A 412 -25.29 -8.15 -17.30
CA LYS A 412 -25.06 -7.98 -18.74
C LYS A 412 -26.12 -7.11 -19.41
N ASN A 413 -27.40 -7.29 -19.07
CA ASN A 413 -28.50 -6.48 -19.59
C ASN A 413 -28.37 -4.99 -19.23
N LEU A 414 -27.70 -4.67 -18.11
CA LEU A 414 -27.41 -3.32 -17.65
C LEU A 414 -26.06 -2.77 -18.19
N GLY A 415 -25.32 -3.55 -18.98
CA GLY A 415 -24.02 -3.14 -19.53
C GLY A 415 -22.82 -3.38 -18.61
N TYR A 416 -22.98 -4.25 -17.61
CA TYR A 416 -21.92 -4.70 -16.69
C TYR A 416 -21.36 -6.07 -17.06
N GLU A 417 -20.13 -6.33 -16.63
CA GLU A 417 -19.40 -7.58 -16.78
C GLU A 417 -19.75 -8.55 -15.63
N ASP A 418 -19.59 -9.85 -15.86
CA ASP A 418 -19.95 -10.89 -14.88
C ASP A 418 -19.16 -10.76 -13.56
N TRP A 419 -17.92 -10.26 -13.64
CA TRP A 419 -17.01 -10.10 -12.49
C TRP A 419 -17.33 -8.87 -11.63
N GLU A 420 -18.22 -7.98 -12.09
CA GLU A 420 -18.56 -6.75 -11.39
C GLU A 420 -19.55 -7.00 -10.25
N GLY A 421 -19.40 -6.23 -9.18
CA GLY A 421 -20.04 -6.50 -7.90
C GLY A 421 -19.04 -6.36 -6.77
N LEU A 422 -19.49 -5.73 -5.68
CA LEU A 422 -18.66 -5.35 -4.55
C LEU A 422 -19.33 -5.78 -3.24
N ASN A 423 -18.56 -6.33 -2.29
CA ASN A 423 -19.09 -6.61 -0.96
C ASN A 423 -18.89 -5.39 -0.06
N PRO A 424 -19.85 -5.04 0.82
CA PRO A 424 -19.71 -3.90 1.73
C PRO A 424 -18.49 -3.97 2.65
N GLU A 425 -18.09 -5.18 3.07
CA GLU A 425 -16.95 -5.40 3.97
C GLU A 425 -15.59 -5.08 3.34
N ASP A 426 -15.51 -5.14 2.01
CA ASP A 426 -14.29 -4.88 1.22
C ASP A 426 -14.09 -3.37 0.95
N VAL A 427 -15.03 -2.51 1.37
CA VAL A 427 -15.06 -1.08 1.02
C VAL A 427 -15.07 -0.18 2.24
N GLY A 428 -14.13 0.76 2.28
CA GLY A 428 -14.09 1.84 3.25
C GLY A 428 -14.33 3.17 2.53
N ILE A 429 -15.32 3.94 2.99
CA ILE A 429 -15.57 5.30 2.48
C ILE A 429 -15.37 6.26 3.64
N PHE A 430 -14.48 7.24 3.46
CA PHE A 430 -14.00 8.11 4.52
C PHE A 430 -14.26 9.57 4.14
N LEU A 431 -15.19 10.23 4.83
CA LEU A 431 -15.45 11.66 4.68
C LEU A 431 -14.41 12.46 5.47
N VAL A 432 -13.63 13.27 4.76
CA VAL A 432 -12.61 14.15 5.32
C VAL A 432 -13.15 15.58 5.37
N ARG A 433 -13.38 16.07 6.59
CA ARG A 433 -13.99 17.38 6.84
C ARG A 433 -13.40 18.05 8.09
N ASP A 434 -13.06 19.32 7.98
CA ASP A 434 -12.63 20.17 9.10
C ASP A 434 -11.48 19.54 9.94
N GLY A 435 -10.55 18.83 9.28
CA GLY A 435 -9.42 18.14 9.91
C GLY A 435 -9.78 16.80 10.58
N LYS A 436 -11.02 16.32 10.45
CA LYS A 436 -11.49 15.03 10.97
C LYS A 436 -11.86 14.08 9.85
N ILE A 437 -11.84 12.79 10.18
CA ILE A 437 -12.21 11.71 9.28
C ILE A 437 -13.36 10.93 9.92
N GLU A 438 -14.42 10.72 9.14
CA GLU A 438 -15.59 9.89 9.50
C GLU A 438 -15.71 8.77 8.46
N GLU A 439 -15.73 7.52 8.92
CA GLU A 439 -16.05 6.38 8.05
C GLU A 439 -17.57 6.31 7.87
N LEU A 440 -18.03 6.31 6.62
CA LEU A 440 -19.45 6.23 6.28
C LEU A 440 -19.93 4.78 6.31
N GLU A 441 -21.20 4.58 6.63
CA GLU A 441 -21.79 3.24 6.62
C GLU A 441 -22.08 2.78 5.18
N VAL A 442 -21.62 1.56 4.87
CA VAL A 442 -21.79 0.92 3.55
C VAL A 442 -22.63 -0.34 3.70
N HIS A 443 -23.66 -0.46 2.90
CA HIS A 443 -24.60 -1.59 2.88
C HIS A 443 -24.72 -2.21 1.48
N GLU A 444 -25.39 -3.36 1.39
CA GLU A 444 -25.59 -4.06 0.11
C GLU A 444 -26.41 -3.24 -0.90
N ASP A 445 -27.29 -2.37 -0.41
CA ASP A 445 -28.13 -1.47 -1.20
C ASP A 445 -27.51 -0.08 -1.43
N GLY A 446 -26.25 0.13 -1.01
CA GLY A 446 -25.47 1.34 -1.30
C GLY A 446 -24.89 2.01 -0.07
N ILE A 447 -24.51 3.28 -0.25
CA ILE A 447 -24.06 4.18 0.81
C ILE A 447 -25.30 4.77 1.48
N GLU A 448 -25.29 4.96 2.81
CA GLU A 448 -26.43 5.54 3.52
C GLU A 448 -26.84 6.90 2.92
N GLU A 449 -28.14 7.11 2.68
CA GLU A 449 -28.67 8.31 2.01
C GLU A 449 -28.35 9.59 2.80
N SER A 450 -28.41 9.53 4.13
CA SER A 450 -28.10 10.69 4.99
C SER A 450 -26.61 11.08 4.93
N ASP A 451 -25.73 10.10 4.70
CA ASP A 451 -24.29 10.31 4.51
C ASP A 451 -23.98 10.84 3.11
N LEU A 452 -24.66 10.32 2.07
CA LEU A 452 -24.59 10.87 0.72
C LEU A 452 -25.03 12.33 0.67
N ASP A 453 -26.11 12.70 1.34
CA ASP A 453 -26.57 14.09 1.45
C ASP A 453 -25.50 14.98 2.10
N ARG A 454 -24.85 14.50 3.18
CA ARG A 454 -23.73 15.22 3.80
C ARG A 454 -22.57 15.41 2.84
N VAL A 455 -22.21 14.37 2.09
CA VAL A 455 -21.14 14.41 1.08
C VAL A 455 -21.50 15.38 -0.05
N ILE A 456 -22.75 15.37 -0.54
CA ILE A 456 -23.24 16.27 -1.58
C ILE A 456 -23.26 17.71 -1.08
N ILE A 457 -23.73 17.98 0.14
CA ILE A 457 -23.68 19.32 0.74
C ILE A 457 -22.23 19.81 0.84
N GLU A 458 -21.33 18.92 1.23
CA GLU A 458 -19.90 19.22 1.33
C GLU A 458 -19.29 19.47 -0.06
N ILE A 459 -19.55 18.65 -1.06
CA ILE A 459 -18.97 18.84 -2.40
C ILE A 459 -19.62 20.02 -3.14
N ALA A 460 -20.95 20.09 -3.17
CA ALA A 460 -21.73 21.03 -3.96
C ALA A 460 -21.91 22.42 -3.30
N ASN A 461 -21.53 22.58 -2.03
CA ASN A 461 -21.43 23.83 -1.26
C ASN A 461 -22.61 24.82 -1.43
N LEU A 462 -22.55 25.65 -2.48
CA LEU A 462 -23.52 26.71 -2.74
C LEU A 462 -24.77 26.18 -3.45
N HIS A 463 -24.62 25.21 -4.36
CA HIS A 463 -25.74 24.69 -5.13
C HIS A 463 -26.72 23.91 -4.24
N ALA A 464 -26.20 23.01 -3.39
CA ALA A 464 -27.00 22.26 -2.44
C ALA A 464 -27.70 23.17 -1.43
N LYS A 465 -27.00 24.19 -0.89
CA LYS A 465 -27.59 25.17 0.04
C LYS A 465 -28.70 26.01 -0.60
N VAL A 466 -28.55 26.38 -1.88
CA VAL A 466 -29.58 27.11 -2.61
C VAL A 466 -30.81 26.23 -2.83
N GLU A 467 -30.62 24.95 -3.18
CA GLU A 467 -31.73 24.00 -3.37
C GLU A 467 -32.48 23.73 -2.06
N GLU A 468 -31.76 23.53 -0.95
CA GLU A 468 -32.33 23.33 0.37
C GLU A 468 -33.15 24.54 0.82
N GLU A 469 -32.60 25.76 0.69
CA GLU A 469 -33.30 26.99 1.04
C GLU A 469 -34.52 27.22 0.14
N TYR A 470 -34.43 26.86 -1.15
CA TYR A 470 -35.53 26.93 -2.10
C TYR A 470 -36.67 25.97 -1.74
N GLU A 471 -36.37 24.69 -1.48
CA GLU A 471 -37.36 23.68 -1.09
C GLU A 471 -37.98 23.99 0.29
N HIS A 472 -37.18 24.46 1.25
CA HIS A 472 -37.68 24.93 2.54
C HIS A 472 -38.67 26.10 2.37
N THR A 473 -38.31 27.10 1.56
CA THR A 473 -39.18 28.24 1.26
C THR A 473 -40.47 27.81 0.54
N ARG A 474 -40.37 26.88 -0.40
CA ARG A 474 -41.51 26.33 -1.15
C ARG A 474 -42.47 25.56 -0.24
N ARG A 475 -41.97 24.74 0.69
CA ARG A 475 -42.79 24.00 1.67
C ARG A 475 -43.53 24.95 2.62
N LEU A 476 -42.88 26.03 3.06
CA LEU A 476 -43.52 27.08 3.87
C LEU A 476 -44.62 27.83 3.12
N GLN A 477 -44.46 28.02 1.81
CA GLN A 477 -45.48 28.64 0.96
C GLN A 477 -46.66 27.72 0.66
N ALA A 478 -46.43 26.40 0.56
CA ALA A 478 -47.49 25.41 0.33
C ALA A 478 -48.38 25.13 1.56
N GLN A 479 -47.94 25.55 2.75
CA GLN A 479 -48.70 25.45 4.01
C GLN A 479 -49.51 26.70 4.36
N ARG A 480 -49.45 27.75 3.53
CA ARG A 480 -50.28 28.96 3.60
C ARG A 480 -51.39 28.90 2.57
#